data_AF-A0A7C4XGZ0-F1
#
_entry.id   AF-A0A7C4XGZ0-F1
#
_cell.length_a   1.000
_cell.length_b   1.000
_cell.length_c   1.000
_cell.angle_alpha   90.00
_cell.angle_beta   90.00
_cell.angle_gamma   90.00
#
_symmetry.space_group_name_H-M   'P 1'
#
loop_
_entity.id
_entity.type
_entity.pdbx_description
1 polymer ?
#
loop_
_entity_poly.entity_id
_entity_poly.type
_entity_poly.pdbx_seq_one_letter_code
_entity_poly.pdbx_strand_id
1 'polypeptide(L)'
;GIEVVSDDKYIYLEATNLKPGIINFKTNTHMGTDNAILFSMFIPGETTILNAAEEPEVDDLIKFVNLMGADVKRVEPRKILVNGKNTFSGATFTVMEDRNEVVTYAVAALVTNGNLTIEGIDRTNLLAFTSFLTKLGAKFEINSKELRIWRAGEQLNTTDLTATPYPGFMTDWQPLATLLLTQCVGVSTVYDTVYWDRFSYTKELNRMGADIDLLRPSDLGRELIISEDTYDLEKLGEPYVVAKINAPSKLKGAKLFIPDLRAGATLILAALAAEGKSELVGFENVTRGYEDFAEKLKNLGAAVSFPV
;
A
#
# COMPACT_ATOMS: atom_id res chain seq x y z
N GLY A 1 24.15 -1.18 -20.59
CA GLY A 1 24.93 -2.26 -21.21
C GLY A 1 24.27 -3.62 -21.04
N ILE A 2 22.95 -3.67 -20.91
CA ILE A 2 22.14 -4.88 -20.96
C ILE A 2 21.27 -4.74 -22.20
N GLU A 3 21.28 -5.76 -23.05
CA GLU A 3 20.30 -5.91 -24.12
C GLU A 3 19.08 -6.63 -23.55
N VAL A 4 17.90 -6.03 -23.76
CA VAL A 4 16.63 -6.55 -23.24
C VAL A 4 15.73 -6.84 -24.43
N VAL A 5 15.33 -8.10 -24.56
CA VAL A 5 14.35 -8.55 -25.55
C VAL A 5 13.23 -9.25 -24.78
N SER A 6 11.98 -8.97 -25.09
CA SER A 6 10.84 -9.63 -24.45
C SER A 6 9.86 -10.16 -25.49
N ASP A 7 9.25 -11.30 -25.20
CA ASP A 7 8.08 -11.84 -25.90
C ASP A 7 6.91 -12.00 -24.90
N ASP A 8 5.79 -12.60 -25.35
CA ASP A 8 4.59 -12.77 -24.53
C ASP A 8 4.80 -13.64 -23.27
N LYS A 9 5.92 -14.35 -23.17
CA LYS A 9 6.21 -15.32 -22.10
C LYS A 9 7.51 -15.07 -21.36
N TYR A 10 8.51 -14.48 -22.02
CA TYR A 10 9.86 -14.39 -21.49
C TYR A 10 10.47 -13.00 -21.66
N ILE A 11 11.33 -12.68 -20.72
CA ILE A 11 12.26 -11.55 -20.81
C ILE A 11 13.66 -12.15 -20.93
N TYR A 12 14.35 -11.85 -22.01
CA TYR A 12 15.73 -12.24 -22.29
C TYR A 12 16.64 -11.06 -21.98
N LEU A 13 17.66 -11.30 -21.16
CA LEU A 13 18.62 -10.29 -20.71
C LEU A 13 20.03 -10.75 -21.05
N GLU A 14 20.76 -9.96 -21.85
CA GLU A 14 22.16 -10.23 -22.17
C GLU A 14 23.05 -9.06 -21.74
N ALA A 15 24.01 -9.36 -20.87
CA ALA A 15 24.96 -8.37 -20.34
C ALA A 15 26.30 -8.49 -21.07
N THR A 16 26.61 -7.53 -21.94
CA THR A 16 27.84 -7.56 -22.77
C THR A 16 28.92 -6.60 -22.26
N ASN A 17 28.54 -5.44 -21.72
CA ASN A 17 29.47 -4.42 -21.26
C ASN A 17 28.83 -3.57 -20.15
N LEU A 18 28.73 -4.16 -18.96
CA LEU A 18 28.19 -3.47 -17.80
C LEU A 18 29.15 -2.38 -17.34
N LYS A 19 28.62 -1.17 -17.19
CA LYS A 19 29.35 -0.01 -16.72
C LYS A 19 28.50 0.72 -15.69
N PRO A 20 29.14 1.29 -14.65
CA PRO A 20 28.44 2.17 -13.74
C PRO A 20 27.98 3.42 -14.48
N GLY A 21 26.99 4.13 -13.95
CA GLY A 21 26.46 5.32 -14.61
C GLY A 21 25.29 5.96 -13.88
N ILE A 22 24.47 6.71 -14.61
CA ILE A 22 23.28 7.35 -14.06
C ILE A 22 22.05 6.57 -14.50
N ILE A 23 21.27 6.09 -13.53
CA ILE A 23 19.94 5.51 -13.74
C ILE A 23 18.94 6.57 -13.30
N ASN A 24 18.15 7.11 -14.22
CA ASN A 24 17.16 8.13 -13.91
C ASN A 24 15.75 7.62 -14.23
N PHE A 25 14.94 7.39 -13.21
CA PHE A 25 13.57 6.92 -13.41
C PHE A 25 12.65 8.05 -13.85
N LYS A 26 11.85 7.80 -14.90
CA LYS A 26 10.84 8.75 -15.39
C LYS A 26 9.73 8.95 -14.35
N THR A 27 9.25 7.86 -13.76
CA THR A 27 8.26 7.85 -12.69
C THR A 27 8.81 7.11 -11.48
N ASN A 28 8.22 7.33 -10.32
CA ASN A 28 8.68 6.65 -9.12
C ASN A 28 8.33 5.15 -9.19
N THR A 29 9.32 4.29 -8.91
CA THR A 29 9.15 2.84 -8.95
C THR A 29 9.87 2.17 -7.79
N HIS A 30 9.12 1.48 -6.93
CA HIS A 30 9.65 0.77 -5.76
C HIS A 30 10.58 -0.38 -6.19
N MET A 31 10.01 -1.41 -6.82
CA MET A 31 10.79 -2.57 -7.27
C MET A 31 11.84 -2.20 -8.33
N GLY A 32 11.61 -1.16 -9.14
CA GLY A 32 12.63 -0.66 -10.06
C GLY A 32 13.85 -0.12 -9.31
N THR A 33 13.63 0.62 -8.22
CA THR A 33 14.70 1.12 -7.34
C THR A 33 15.46 -0.02 -6.67
N ASP A 34 14.75 -1.01 -6.12
CA ASP A 34 15.37 -2.18 -5.48
C ASP A 34 16.25 -2.95 -6.47
N ASN A 35 15.72 -3.22 -7.67
CA ASN A 35 16.47 -3.87 -8.73
C ASN A 35 17.68 -3.05 -9.17
N ALA A 36 17.55 -1.71 -9.25
CA ALA A 36 18.68 -0.85 -9.59
C ALA A 36 19.77 -0.89 -8.52
N ILE A 37 19.43 -0.94 -7.23
CA ILE A 37 20.38 -1.10 -6.12
C ILE A 37 21.07 -2.47 -6.22
N LEU A 38 20.28 -3.55 -6.27
CA LEU A 38 20.77 -4.93 -6.32
C LEU A 38 21.61 -5.23 -7.55
N PHE A 39 21.30 -4.59 -8.68
CA PHE A 39 22.10 -4.74 -9.89
C PHE A 39 23.40 -3.93 -9.81
N SER A 40 23.31 -2.66 -9.37
CA SER A 40 24.45 -1.74 -9.35
C SER A 40 25.53 -2.15 -8.34
N MET A 41 25.17 -2.86 -7.27
CA MET A 41 26.15 -3.31 -6.29
C MET A 41 27.21 -4.24 -6.90
N PHE A 42 26.89 -4.99 -7.98
CA PHE A 42 27.82 -5.91 -8.64
C PHE A 42 28.66 -5.26 -9.76
N ILE A 43 28.49 -3.96 -10.01
CA ILE A 43 29.16 -3.26 -11.12
C ILE A 43 30.24 -2.35 -10.53
N PRO A 44 31.54 -2.66 -10.69
CA PRO A 44 32.61 -1.82 -10.18
C PRO A 44 32.52 -0.35 -10.58
N GLY A 45 32.54 0.53 -9.58
CA GLY A 45 32.47 1.98 -9.73
C GLY A 45 31.15 2.58 -9.26
N GLU A 46 30.99 3.89 -9.45
CA GLU A 46 29.87 4.65 -8.88
C GLU A 46 28.68 4.73 -9.84
N THR A 47 27.55 4.19 -9.39
CA THR A 47 26.24 4.37 -10.02
C THR A 47 25.39 5.33 -9.20
N THR A 48 24.78 6.31 -9.87
CA THR A 48 23.79 7.22 -9.26
C THR A 48 22.38 6.83 -9.74
N ILE A 49 21.49 6.58 -8.79
CA ILE A 49 20.07 6.32 -9.03
C ILE A 49 19.29 7.58 -8.67
N LEU A 50 18.60 8.17 -9.65
CA LEU A 50 17.80 9.39 -9.54
C LEU A 50 16.31 9.08 -9.65
N ASN A 51 15.51 9.90 -8.96
CA ASN A 51 14.06 9.70 -8.78
C ASN A 51 13.72 8.34 -8.12
N ALA A 52 14.63 7.87 -7.25
CA ALA A 52 14.49 6.62 -6.52
C ALA A 52 13.26 6.63 -5.59
N ALA A 53 12.67 5.45 -5.36
CA ALA A 53 11.68 5.19 -4.32
C ALA A 53 12.19 5.60 -2.94
N GLU A 54 11.29 6.13 -2.13
CA GLU A 54 11.58 6.64 -0.77
C GLU A 54 10.93 5.77 0.31
N GLU A 55 10.19 4.75 -0.10
CA GLU A 55 9.59 3.73 0.73
C GLU A 55 10.63 3.19 1.73
N PRO A 56 10.28 3.09 3.03
CA PRO A 56 11.20 2.62 4.07
C PRO A 56 11.74 1.22 3.80
N GLU A 57 11.02 0.40 3.04
CA GLU A 57 11.48 -0.91 2.58
C GLU A 57 12.74 -0.81 1.70
N VAL A 58 12.88 0.25 0.90
CA VAL A 58 14.11 0.53 0.13
C VAL A 58 15.26 0.84 1.07
N ASP A 59 15.00 1.60 2.14
CA ASP A 59 16.03 1.93 3.13
C ASP A 59 16.40 0.70 3.97
N ASP A 60 15.46 -0.22 4.22
CA ASP A 60 15.71 -1.50 4.87
C ASP A 60 16.59 -2.41 4.00
N LEU A 61 16.34 -2.45 2.68
CA LEU A 61 17.21 -3.10 1.71
C LEU A 61 18.62 -2.49 1.74
N ILE A 62 18.75 -1.16 1.75
CA ILE A 62 20.05 -0.47 1.84
C ILE A 62 20.81 -0.89 3.10
N LYS A 63 20.13 -0.94 4.26
CA LYS A 63 20.75 -1.43 5.51
C LYS A 63 21.24 -2.86 5.36
N PHE A 64 20.41 -3.74 4.81
CA PHE A 64 20.75 -5.16 4.63
C PHE A 64 21.96 -5.36 3.72
N VAL A 65 21.97 -4.78 2.51
CA VAL A 65 23.08 -4.97 1.57
C VAL A 65 24.38 -4.36 2.08
N ASN A 66 24.33 -3.28 2.87
CA ASN A 66 25.51 -2.72 3.52
C ASN A 66 26.07 -3.64 4.62
N LEU A 67 25.23 -4.37 5.36
CA LEU A 67 25.70 -5.42 6.28
C LEU A 67 26.44 -6.55 5.55
N MET A 68 26.08 -6.82 4.30
CA MET A 68 26.78 -7.77 3.42
C MET A 68 28.10 -7.21 2.85
N GLY A 69 28.43 -5.94 3.10
CA GLY A 69 29.65 -5.28 2.64
C GLY A 69 29.49 -4.40 1.39
N ALA A 70 28.26 -4.14 0.94
CA ALA A 70 28.00 -3.14 -0.09
C ALA A 70 28.33 -1.72 0.38
N ASP A 71 28.36 -0.78 -0.56
CA ASP A 71 28.51 0.66 -0.29
C ASP A 71 27.38 1.39 -1.01
N VAL A 72 26.20 1.37 -0.38
CA VAL A 72 24.96 1.97 -0.88
C VAL A 72 24.51 3.05 0.09
N LYS A 73 24.23 4.26 -0.42
CA LYS A 73 23.84 5.41 0.41
C LYS A 73 22.74 6.21 -0.26
N ARG A 74 21.64 6.43 0.46
CA ARG A 74 20.71 7.51 0.13
C ARG A 74 21.33 8.83 0.58
N VAL A 75 21.71 9.67 -0.37
CA VAL A 75 22.43 10.94 -0.09
C VAL A 75 21.50 12.14 -0.05
N GLU A 76 20.39 12.08 -0.76
CA GLU A 76 19.32 13.07 -0.78
C GLU A 76 17.98 12.33 -0.96
N PRO A 77 16.83 12.96 -0.67
CA PRO A 77 15.53 12.44 -1.10
C PRO A 77 15.57 12.02 -2.58
N ARG A 78 15.10 10.81 -2.88
CA ARG A 78 15.07 10.23 -4.23
C ARG A 78 16.42 10.10 -4.95
N LYS A 79 17.56 10.17 -4.25
CA LYS A 79 18.90 10.01 -4.83
C LYS A 79 19.73 9.03 -4.03
N ILE A 80 20.13 7.94 -4.69
CA ILE A 80 20.93 6.86 -4.11
C ILE A 80 22.23 6.73 -4.87
N LEU A 81 23.35 6.64 -4.15
CA LEU A 81 24.66 6.31 -4.69
C LEU A 81 24.99 4.86 -4.35
N VAL A 82 25.47 4.13 -5.35
CA VAL A 82 25.97 2.76 -5.21
C VAL A 82 27.39 2.71 -5.72
N ASN A 83 28.35 2.40 -4.85
CA ASN A 83 29.72 2.14 -5.25
C ASN A 83 29.92 0.62 -5.32
N GLY A 84 29.76 0.06 -6.52
CA GLY A 84 29.70 -1.37 -6.73
C GLY A 84 31.05 -2.07 -6.57
N LYS A 85 30.99 -3.35 -6.18
CA LYS A 85 32.12 -4.23 -5.83
C LYS A 85 31.80 -5.67 -6.23
N ASN A 86 32.81 -6.55 -6.20
CA ASN A 86 32.68 -7.91 -6.72
C ASN A 86 32.43 -9.00 -5.67
N THR A 87 32.53 -8.68 -4.38
CA THR A 87 32.50 -9.68 -3.30
C THR A 87 31.70 -9.18 -2.12
N PHE A 88 30.82 -10.04 -1.61
CA PHE A 88 29.95 -9.78 -0.46
C PHE A 88 30.04 -10.93 0.54
N SER A 89 29.67 -10.67 1.78
CA SER A 89 29.56 -11.67 2.84
C SER A 89 28.10 -11.94 3.19
N GLY A 90 27.83 -13.08 3.83
CA GLY A 90 26.53 -13.29 4.46
C GLY A 90 26.31 -12.32 5.64
N ALA A 91 25.05 -12.02 5.94
CA ALA A 91 24.66 -11.18 7.08
C ALA A 91 23.42 -11.75 7.79
N THR A 92 23.26 -11.42 9.07
CA THR A 92 22.02 -11.62 9.82
C THR A 92 21.32 -10.27 9.94
N PHE A 93 20.02 -10.25 9.68
CA PHE A 93 19.23 -9.03 9.63
C PHE A 93 17.83 -9.27 10.15
N THR A 94 17.29 -8.29 10.86
CA THR A 94 15.89 -8.28 11.31
C THR A 94 15.13 -7.35 10.38
N VAL A 95 14.14 -7.90 9.68
CA VAL A 95 13.28 -7.13 8.77
C VAL A 95 12.45 -6.13 9.59
N MET A 96 12.24 -4.96 9.02
CA MET A 96 11.34 -3.95 9.59
C MET A 96 9.89 -4.46 9.74
N GLU A 97 9.07 -3.70 10.47
CA GLU A 97 7.66 -4.01 10.66
C GLU A 97 6.84 -3.86 9.36
N ASP A 98 5.74 -4.60 9.24
CA ASP A 98 4.78 -4.41 8.15
C ASP A 98 3.78 -3.29 8.50
N ARG A 99 4.08 -2.08 8.04
CA ARG A 99 3.21 -0.92 8.20
C ARG A 99 1.84 -1.08 7.53
N ASN A 100 1.69 -1.90 6.49
CA ASN A 100 0.38 -2.20 5.90
C ASN A 100 -0.46 -3.06 6.84
N GLU A 101 0.16 -4.02 7.52
CA GLU A 101 -0.51 -4.82 8.54
C GLU A 101 -0.97 -3.94 9.72
N VAL A 102 -0.11 -3.03 10.19
CA VAL A 102 -0.45 -2.05 11.24
C VAL A 102 -1.68 -1.22 10.86
N VAL A 103 -1.71 -0.63 9.66
CA VAL A 103 -2.86 0.14 9.18
C VAL A 103 -4.12 -0.73 9.06
N THR A 104 -3.98 -1.99 8.67
CA THR A 104 -5.11 -2.93 8.56
C THR A 104 -5.79 -3.15 9.90
N TYR A 105 -5.04 -3.50 10.95
CA TYR A 105 -5.63 -3.69 12.28
C TYR A 105 -6.12 -2.37 12.89
N ALA A 106 -5.46 -1.25 12.60
CA ALA A 106 -5.93 0.05 13.05
C ALA A 106 -7.33 0.38 12.46
N VAL A 107 -7.52 0.13 11.17
CA VAL A 107 -8.83 0.28 10.53
C VAL A 107 -9.82 -0.76 11.05
N ALA A 108 -9.40 -2.00 11.33
CA ALA A 108 -10.25 -3.02 11.92
C ALA A 108 -10.87 -2.53 13.24
N ALA A 109 -10.06 -1.97 14.14
CA ALA A 109 -10.53 -1.39 15.40
C ALA A 109 -11.60 -0.31 15.17
N LEU A 110 -11.41 0.56 14.18
CA LEU A 110 -12.33 1.67 13.92
C LEU A 110 -13.65 1.21 13.30
N VAL A 111 -13.63 0.27 12.34
CA VAL A 111 -14.86 -0.17 11.66
C VAL A 111 -15.70 -1.11 12.52
N THR A 112 -15.09 -1.84 13.47
CA THR A 112 -15.81 -2.73 14.39
C THR A 112 -16.13 -2.11 15.74
N ASN A 113 -15.87 -0.80 15.92
CA ASN A 113 -15.99 -0.10 17.21
C ASN A 113 -15.15 -0.73 18.35
N GLY A 114 -13.99 -1.29 18.00
CA GLY A 114 -13.05 -1.90 18.94
C GLY A 114 -12.09 -0.92 19.61
N ASN A 115 -11.19 -1.49 20.41
CA ASN A 115 -10.06 -0.82 21.06
C ASN A 115 -8.86 -1.76 20.97
N LEU A 116 -7.89 -1.43 20.12
CA LEU A 116 -6.72 -2.25 19.88
C LEU A 116 -5.45 -1.48 20.21
N THR A 117 -4.47 -2.20 20.77
CA THR A 117 -3.07 -1.76 20.83
C THR A 117 -2.28 -2.63 19.86
N ILE A 118 -1.55 -1.99 18.96
CA ILE A 118 -0.69 -2.61 17.97
C ILE A 118 0.76 -2.30 18.39
N GLU A 119 1.53 -3.34 18.65
CA GLU A 119 2.91 -3.26 19.11
C GLU A 119 3.91 -3.44 17.97
N GLY A 120 5.17 -3.08 18.19
CA GLY A 120 6.26 -3.28 17.23
C GLY A 120 6.25 -2.31 16.05
N ILE A 121 5.72 -1.11 16.23
CA ILE A 121 5.58 -0.12 15.15
C ILE A 121 6.76 0.86 15.08
N ASP A 122 7.01 1.44 13.90
CA ASP A 122 7.74 2.71 13.78
C ASP A 122 6.76 3.85 13.46
N ARG A 123 6.72 4.85 14.35
CA ARG A 123 5.84 6.01 14.18
C ARG A 123 6.16 6.85 12.94
N THR A 124 7.40 6.85 12.44
CA THR A 124 7.76 7.64 11.25
C THR A 124 7.11 7.07 9.99
N ASN A 125 6.93 5.76 9.94
CA ASN A 125 6.32 5.05 8.82
C ASN A 125 4.80 5.25 8.74
N LEU A 126 4.20 5.85 9.78
CA LEU A 126 2.74 6.02 9.95
C LEU A 126 2.30 7.49 9.95
N LEU A 127 3.17 8.45 9.61
CA LEU A 127 2.86 9.88 9.68
C LEU A 127 1.69 10.29 8.78
N ALA A 128 1.65 9.82 7.53
CA ALA A 128 0.55 10.11 6.61
C ALA A 128 -0.78 9.48 7.09
N PHE A 129 -0.72 8.26 7.65
CA PHE A 129 -1.89 7.57 8.19
C PHE A 129 -2.43 8.26 9.45
N THR A 130 -1.58 8.61 10.41
CA THR A 130 -2.00 9.32 11.64
C THR A 130 -2.52 10.72 11.35
N SER A 131 -1.98 11.40 10.33
CA SER A 131 -2.53 12.68 9.83
C SER A 131 -3.93 12.50 9.25
N PHE A 132 -4.18 11.41 8.51
CA PHE A 132 -5.50 11.05 8.03
C PHE A 132 -6.47 10.76 9.19
N LEU A 133 -6.07 9.94 10.16
CA LEU A 133 -6.87 9.66 11.36
C LEU A 133 -7.25 10.92 12.13
N THR A 134 -6.31 11.87 12.25
CA THR A 134 -6.53 13.17 12.90
C THR A 134 -7.63 13.96 12.19
N LYS A 135 -7.62 14.00 10.85
CA LYS A 135 -8.67 14.67 10.04
C LYS A 135 -10.05 14.03 10.20
N LEU A 136 -10.11 12.70 10.35
CA LEU A 136 -11.35 12.00 10.64
C LEU A 136 -11.87 12.25 12.07
N GLY A 137 -11.01 12.71 12.98
CA GLY A 137 -11.31 12.82 14.40
C GLY A 137 -11.23 11.47 15.14
N ALA A 138 -10.53 10.48 14.58
CA ALA A 138 -10.35 9.19 15.24
C ALA A 138 -9.47 9.32 16.50
N LYS A 139 -9.74 8.49 17.51
CA LYS A 139 -8.94 8.47 18.74
C LYS A 139 -7.81 7.46 18.64
N PHE A 140 -6.61 7.95 18.87
CA PHE A 140 -5.42 7.12 18.93
C PHE A 140 -4.37 7.75 19.85
N GLU A 141 -3.52 6.89 20.40
CA GLU A 141 -2.29 7.24 21.11
C GLU A 141 -1.15 6.52 20.42
N ILE A 142 -0.08 7.24 20.09
CA ILE A 142 1.08 6.66 19.40
C ILE A 142 2.36 7.06 20.10
N ASN A 143 3.21 6.06 20.36
CA ASN A 143 4.57 6.25 20.86
C ASN A 143 5.57 5.64 19.85
N SER A 144 6.84 5.46 20.22
CA SER A 144 7.86 4.95 19.31
C SER A 144 7.79 3.43 19.04
N LYS A 145 6.88 2.70 19.68
CA LYS A 145 6.75 1.24 19.58
C LYS A 145 5.32 0.75 19.48
N GLU A 146 4.34 1.56 19.86
CA GLU A 146 2.95 1.15 19.98
C GLU A 146 2.01 2.20 19.39
N LEU A 147 0.95 1.71 18.74
CA LEU A 147 -0.22 2.47 18.34
C LEU A 147 -1.46 1.88 19.02
N ARG A 148 -2.05 2.64 19.94
CA ARG A 148 -3.38 2.34 20.46
C ARG A 148 -4.42 3.12 19.68
N ILE A 149 -5.50 2.48 19.27
CA ILE A 149 -6.56 3.10 18.48
C ILE A 149 -7.92 2.52 18.87
N TRP A 150 -8.91 3.39 18.99
CA TRP A 150 -10.23 2.98 19.45
C TRP A 150 -11.35 3.88 18.95
N ARG A 151 -12.58 3.38 19.03
CA ARG A 151 -13.79 4.15 18.78
C ARG A 151 -14.57 4.33 20.09
N ALA A 152 -14.66 5.57 20.57
CA ALA A 152 -15.34 5.91 21.83
C ALA A 152 -16.82 6.29 21.63
N GLY A 153 -17.51 5.63 20.69
CA GLY A 153 -18.89 6.00 20.30
C GLY A 153 -19.00 7.31 19.52
N GLU A 154 -17.87 7.94 19.18
CA GLU A 154 -17.85 9.17 18.42
C GLU A 154 -18.16 8.93 16.93
N GLN A 155 -18.81 9.92 16.30
CA GLN A 155 -18.95 9.98 14.86
C GLN A 155 -17.63 10.45 14.24
N LEU A 156 -17.17 9.74 13.22
CA LEU A 156 -15.99 10.13 12.45
C LEU A 156 -16.43 11.09 11.33
N ASN A 157 -15.66 12.15 11.15
CA ASN A 157 -15.82 13.06 10.02
C ASN A 157 -15.21 12.42 8.77
N THR A 158 -15.60 12.95 7.62
CA THR A 158 -15.02 12.55 6.34
C THR A 158 -13.95 13.55 5.88
N THR A 159 -13.05 13.10 5.00
CA THR A 159 -12.03 13.97 4.41
C THR A 159 -11.64 13.47 3.03
N ASP A 160 -11.33 14.40 2.12
CA ASP A 160 -10.75 14.05 0.83
C ASP A 160 -9.33 13.50 1.01
N LEU A 161 -9.00 12.51 0.21
CA LEU A 161 -7.74 11.79 0.26
C LEU A 161 -7.16 11.63 -1.14
N THR A 162 -5.86 11.86 -1.27
CA THR A 162 -5.10 11.52 -2.47
C THR A 162 -4.01 10.54 -2.07
N ALA A 163 -4.02 9.35 -2.69
CA ALA A 163 -2.97 8.37 -2.53
C ALA A 163 -1.83 8.68 -3.51
N THR A 164 -0.62 8.79 -2.99
CA THR A 164 0.61 9.15 -3.72
C THR A 164 1.75 8.23 -3.32
N PRO A 165 2.89 8.24 -4.03
CA PRO A 165 4.11 7.58 -3.56
C PRO A 165 4.54 8.07 -2.17
N TYR A 166 5.35 7.27 -1.46
CA TYR A 166 5.91 7.66 -0.16
C TYR A 166 6.73 8.96 -0.31
N PRO A 167 6.70 9.90 0.66
CA PRO A 167 6.11 9.84 2.02
C PRO A 167 4.62 10.20 2.14
N GLY A 168 3.89 10.29 1.03
CA GLY A 168 2.46 10.58 1.08
C GLY A 168 1.59 9.40 1.54
N PHE A 169 0.27 9.54 1.39
CA PHE A 169 -0.66 8.48 1.77
C PHE A 169 -0.57 7.34 0.75
N MET A 170 -0.24 6.14 1.19
CA MET A 170 0.05 5.05 0.26
C MET A 170 -1.20 4.50 -0.44
N THR A 171 -1.03 4.15 -1.71
CA THR A 171 -2.01 3.41 -2.50
C THR A 171 -2.36 2.05 -1.85
N ASP A 172 -1.45 1.42 -1.11
CA ASP A 172 -1.74 0.18 -0.37
C ASP A 172 -2.76 0.37 0.76
N TRP A 173 -2.85 1.58 1.32
CA TRP A 173 -3.79 1.93 2.38
C TRP A 173 -5.12 2.47 1.83
N GLN A 174 -5.16 2.82 0.55
CA GLN A 174 -6.31 3.40 -0.14
C GLN A 174 -7.59 2.54 0.05
N PRO A 175 -7.57 1.20 -0.12
CA PRO A 175 -8.76 0.38 0.09
C PRO A 175 -9.31 0.41 1.52
N LEU A 176 -8.41 0.38 2.51
CA LEU A 176 -8.76 0.45 3.93
C LEU A 176 -9.33 1.84 4.29
N ALA A 177 -8.76 2.90 3.74
CA ALA A 177 -9.26 4.26 3.91
C ALA A 177 -10.65 4.43 3.28
N THR A 178 -10.87 3.93 2.06
CA THR A 178 -12.19 3.96 1.42
C THR A 178 -13.23 3.24 2.27
N LEU A 179 -12.93 2.04 2.78
CA LEU A 179 -13.84 1.35 3.71
C LEU A 179 -14.13 2.21 4.95
N LEU A 180 -13.11 2.74 5.61
CA LEU A 180 -13.31 3.58 6.79
C LEU A 180 -14.18 4.80 6.49
N LEU A 181 -13.98 5.45 5.33
CA LEU A 181 -14.76 6.61 4.90
C LEU A 181 -16.23 6.25 4.64
N THR A 182 -16.56 5.02 4.22
CA THR A 182 -17.98 4.56 4.16
C THR A 182 -18.65 4.58 5.54
N GLN A 183 -17.88 4.51 6.63
CA GLN A 183 -18.37 4.48 8.01
C GLN A 183 -18.32 5.86 8.70
N CYS A 184 -17.94 6.91 7.96
CA CYS A 184 -17.91 8.31 8.41
C CYS A 184 -19.21 9.05 8.06
N VAL A 185 -19.36 10.30 8.52
CA VAL A 185 -20.49 11.17 8.17
C VAL A 185 -20.06 12.18 7.10
N GLY A 186 -20.77 12.21 5.97
CA GLY A 186 -20.58 13.18 4.89
C GLY A 186 -20.13 12.56 3.57
N VAL A 187 -19.72 13.41 2.62
CA VAL A 187 -19.21 13.01 1.30
C VAL A 187 -17.72 13.27 1.21
N SER A 188 -16.97 12.34 0.62
CA SER A 188 -15.52 12.49 0.36
C SER A 188 -15.11 11.87 -0.96
N THR A 189 -13.90 12.20 -1.40
CA THR A 189 -13.25 11.60 -2.55
C THR A 189 -11.94 10.94 -2.14
N VAL A 190 -11.64 9.79 -2.74
CA VAL A 190 -10.33 9.14 -2.69
C VAL A 190 -9.78 9.07 -4.10
N TYR A 191 -8.67 9.76 -4.35
CA TYR A 191 -7.98 9.79 -5.64
C TYR A 191 -6.69 8.97 -5.57
N ASP A 192 -6.58 7.89 -6.36
CA ASP A 192 -5.32 7.14 -6.49
C ASP A 192 -4.49 7.67 -7.67
N THR A 193 -3.30 8.20 -7.39
CA THR A 193 -2.37 8.69 -8.44
C THR A 193 -1.25 7.71 -8.76
N VAL A 194 -1.30 6.49 -8.20
CA VAL A 194 -0.27 5.46 -8.36
C VAL A 194 -0.74 4.42 -9.37
N TYR A 195 -1.89 3.78 -9.11
CA TYR A 195 -2.46 2.73 -9.97
C TYR A 195 -3.77 3.20 -10.62
N TRP A 196 -3.97 2.86 -11.88
CA TRP A 196 -5.15 3.28 -12.63
C TRP A 196 -6.38 2.35 -12.46
N ASP A 197 -6.18 1.14 -11.93
CA ASP A 197 -7.19 0.07 -11.87
C ASP A 197 -7.45 -0.48 -10.45
N ARG A 198 -7.03 0.25 -9.40
CA ARG A 198 -7.04 -0.26 -8.02
C ARG A 198 -8.40 -0.23 -7.31
N PHE A 199 -9.45 0.32 -7.93
CA PHE A 199 -10.77 0.45 -7.29
C PHE A 199 -11.69 -0.77 -7.46
N SER A 200 -11.19 -1.91 -7.93
CA SER A 200 -11.99 -3.10 -8.26
C SER A 200 -12.86 -3.63 -7.09
N TYR A 201 -12.40 -3.48 -5.84
CA TYR A 201 -13.10 -3.90 -4.63
C TYR A 201 -14.34 -3.06 -4.30
N THR A 202 -14.46 -1.84 -4.84
CA THR A 202 -15.59 -0.94 -4.57
C THR A 202 -16.92 -1.53 -5.02
N LYS A 203 -16.92 -2.36 -6.08
CA LYS A 203 -18.13 -3.09 -6.50
C LYS A 203 -18.66 -4.00 -5.39
N GLU A 204 -17.76 -4.67 -4.67
CA GLU A 204 -18.12 -5.61 -3.61
C GLU A 204 -18.59 -4.84 -2.37
N LEU A 205 -17.97 -3.70 -2.04
CA LEU A 205 -18.48 -2.78 -1.01
C LEU A 205 -19.89 -2.27 -1.36
N ASN A 206 -20.15 -1.88 -2.60
CA ASN A 206 -21.48 -1.46 -3.04
C ASN A 206 -22.50 -2.61 -2.96
N ARG A 207 -22.10 -3.87 -3.24
CA ARG A 207 -22.96 -5.05 -3.01
C ARG A 207 -23.29 -5.26 -1.53
N MET A 208 -22.43 -4.81 -0.62
CA MET A 208 -22.71 -4.79 0.82
C MET A 208 -23.57 -3.59 1.24
N GLY A 209 -23.90 -2.66 0.35
CA GLY A 209 -24.70 -1.47 0.65
C GLY A 209 -23.90 -0.19 0.88
N ALA A 210 -22.63 -0.16 0.48
CA ALA A 210 -21.93 1.12 0.30
C ALA A 210 -22.50 1.91 -0.89
N ASP A 211 -22.24 3.22 -0.88
CA ASP A 211 -22.58 4.15 -1.97
C ASP A 211 -21.28 4.82 -2.44
N ILE A 212 -20.67 4.21 -3.46
CA ILE A 212 -19.39 4.61 -4.03
C ILE A 212 -19.53 4.75 -5.54
N ASP A 213 -19.32 5.96 -6.05
CA ASP A 213 -19.24 6.26 -7.47
C ASP A 213 -17.77 6.36 -7.90
N LEU A 214 -17.42 5.74 -9.02
CA LEU A 214 -16.11 5.93 -9.64
C LEU A 214 -16.20 7.05 -10.68
N LEU A 215 -15.27 8.00 -10.58
CA LEU A 215 -15.21 9.22 -11.38
C LEU A 215 -13.83 9.34 -12.02
N ARG A 216 -13.76 10.14 -13.10
CA ARG A 216 -12.51 10.57 -13.69
C ARG A 216 -11.99 11.82 -12.95
N PRO A 217 -10.67 12.07 -12.94
CA PRO A 217 -10.13 13.32 -12.44
C PRO A 217 -10.75 14.56 -13.11
N SER A 218 -10.95 14.53 -14.43
CA SER A 218 -11.56 15.62 -15.19
C SER A 218 -13.00 15.94 -14.79
N ASP A 219 -13.78 14.95 -14.33
CA ASP A 219 -15.15 15.16 -13.81
C ASP A 219 -15.15 16.09 -12.58
N LEU A 220 -14.00 16.20 -11.89
CA LEU A 220 -13.78 17.04 -10.71
C LEU A 220 -12.88 18.26 -11.01
N GLY A 221 -12.54 18.51 -12.28
CA GLY A 221 -11.60 19.57 -12.66
C GLY A 221 -10.17 19.33 -12.17
N ARG A 222 -9.78 18.07 -11.93
CA ARG A 222 -8.44 17.67 -11.50
C ARG A 222 -7.62 17.18 -12.68
N GLU A 223 -6.32 17.37 -12.62
CA GLU A 223 -5.37 16.79 -13.58
C GLU A 223 -5.24 15.28 -13.35
N LEU A 224 -5.11 14.52 -14.45
CA LEU A 224 -4.79 13.10 -14.41
C LEU A 224 -3.31 12.92 -14.04
N ILE A 225 -3.05 12.30 -12.90
CA ILE A 225 -1.72 11.95 -12.42
C ILE A 225 -1.71 10.44 -12.22
N ILE A 226 -0.91 9.74 -13.00
CA ILE A 226 -0.67 8.30 -12.85
C ILE A 226 0.83 8.09 -12.83
N SER A 227 1.32 7.42 -11.79
CA SER A 227 2.74 7.10 -11.62
C SER A 227 3.16 5.86 -12.42
N GLU A 228 2.20 5.06 -12.84
CA GLU A 228 2.39 3.92 -13.74
C GLU A 228 2.62 4.40 -15.19
N ASP A 229 3.75 4.01 -15.78
CA ASP A 229 4.17 4.43 -17.12
C ASP A 229 3.64 3.54 -18.26
N THR A 230 3.01 2.41 -17.91
CA THR A 230 2.41 1.45 -18.86
C THR A 230 1.00 1.83 -19.32
N TYR A 231 0.40 2.87 -18.73
CA TYR A 231 -0.96 3.27 -19.10
C TYR A 231 -1.02 4.01 -20.44
N ASP A 232 -1.77 3.46 -21.39
CA ASP A 232 -1.98 4.05 -22.72
C ASP A 232 -3.25 4.91 -22.74
N LEU A 233 -3.09 6.21 -22.46
CA LEU A 233 -4.18 7.18 -22.40
C LEU A 233 -4.91 7.34 -23.74
N GLU A 234 -4.20 7.26 -24.87
CA GLU A 234 -4.79 7.43 -26.20
C GLU A 234 -5.71 6.25 -26.55
N LYS A 235 -5.33 5.03 -26.17
CA LYS A 235 -6.13 3.83 -26.44
C LYS A 235 -7.24 3.58 -25.43
N LEU A 236 -6.97 3.80 -24.13
CA LEU A 236 -7.89 3.42 -23.05
C LEU A 236 -8.80 4.58 -22.61
N GLY A 237 -8.46 5.82 -22.97
CA GLY A 237 -9.13 7.02 -22.48
C GLY A 237 -8.75 7.33 -21.02
N GLU A 238 -9.38 8.36 -20.44
CA GLU A 238 -9.12 8.73 -19.05
C GLU A 238 -9.73 7.70 -18.07
N PRO A 239 -8.92 7.15 -17.13
CA PRO A 239 -9.39 6.10 -16.22
C PRO A 239 -10.20 6.66 -15.05
N TYR A 240 -10.95 5.76 -14.43
CA TYR A 240 -11.77 6.04 -13.24
C TYR A 240 -10.97 5.83 -11.96
N VAL A 241 -10.12 6.81 -11.65
CA VAL A 241 -9.15 6.76 -10.53
C VAL A 241 -9.58 7.56 -9.31
N VAL A 242 -10.83 8.03 -9.28
CA VAL A 242 -11.40 8.72 -8.12
C VAL A 242 -12.64 7.97 -7.64
N ALA A 243 -12.66 7.55 -6.38
CA ALA A 243 -13.87 7.07 -5.72
C ALA A 243 -14.52 8.22 -4.94
N LYS A 244 -15.75 8.57 -5.28
CA LYS A 244 -16.61 9.44 -4.46
C LYS A 244 -17.45 8.57 -3.54
N ILE A 245 -17.32 8.78 -2.23
CA ILE A 245 -18.01 8.03 -1.20
C ILE A 245 -19.12 8.89 -0.61
N ASN A 246 -20.37 8.42 -0.69
CA ASN A 246 -21.53 9.04 -0.05
C ASN A 246 -21.82 8.29 1.27
N ALA A 247 -21.35 8.83 2.39
CA ALA A 247 -21.40 8.18 3.71
C ALA A 247 -22.43 8.87 4.65
N PRO A 248 -22.93 8.20 5.71
CA PRO A 248 -22.58 6.85 6.17
C PRO A 248 -23.31 5.73 5.42
N SER A 249 -22.64 4.59 5.26
CA SER A 249 -23.21 3.36 4.70
C SER A 249 -23.46 2.31 5.79
N LYS A 250 -24.62 1.67 5.75
CA LYS A 250 -24.92 0.49 6.59
C LYS A 250 -24.60 -0.78 5.82
N LEU A 251 -23.42 -1.34 6.10
CA LEU A 251 -22.97 -2.55 5.42
C LEU A 251 -23.79 -3.77 5.88
N LYS A 252 -24.13 -4.64 4.93
CA LYS A 252 -24.86 -5.89 5.14
C LYS A 252 -24.06 -7.07 4.62
N GLY A 253 -24.24 -8.20 5.29
CA GLY A 253 -23.60 -9.45 4.92
C GLY A 253 -23.95 -9.87 3.50
N ALA A 254 -22.95 -10.30 2.73
CA ALA A 254 -23.10 -10.68 1.34
C ALA A 254 -22.09 -11.78 0.94
N LYS A 255 -22.32 -12.40 -0.22
CA LYS A 255 -21.34 -13.30 -0.85
C LYS A 255 -20.39 -12.50 -1.74
N LEU A 256 -19.12 -12.43 -1.38
CA LEU A 256 -18.12 -11.57 -2.02
C LEU A 256 -17.00 -12.39 -2.65
N PHE A 257 -16.36 -11.79 -3.64
CA PHE A 257 -15.13 -12.32 -4.25
C PHE A 257 -13.95 -11.41 -3.91
N ILE A 258 -12.84 -11.99 -3.50
CA ILE A 258 -11.59 -11.28 -3.18
C ILE A 258 -10.71 -11.22 -4.45
N PRO A 259 -10.56 -10.04 -5.07
CA PRO A 259 -9.81 -9.91 -6.33
C PRO A 259 -8.29 -9.88 -6.13
N ASP A 260 -7.81 -9.37 -4.99
CA ASP A 260 -6.39 -9.18 -4.70
C ASP A 260 -6.12 -9.12 -3.19
N LEU A 261 -4.84 -8.99 -2.83
CA LEU A 261 -4.34 -8.97 -1.45
C LEU A 261 -4.97 -7.86 -0.59
N ARG A 262 -4.92 -6.60 -1.04
CA ARG A 262 -5.33 -5.44 -0.22
C ARG A 262 -6.85 -5.29 -0.25
N ALA A 263 -7.47 -5.50 -1.42
CA ALA A 263 -8.92 -5.65 -1.52
C ALA A 263 -9.45 -6.74 -0.59
N GLY A 264 -8.75 -7.87 -0.50
CA GLY A 264 -9.17 -8.99 0.34
C GLY A 264 -9.20 -8.65 1.82
N ALA A 265 -8.13 -8.06 2.35
CA ALA A 265 -8.11 -7.58 3.73
C ALA A 265 -9.23 -6.57 3.98
N THR A 266 -9.42 -5.60 3.07
CA THR A 266 -10.51 -4.61 3.15
C THR A 266 -11.89 -5.27 3.18
N LEU A 267 -12.18 -6.22 2.29
CA LEU A 267 -13.50 -6.88 2.24
C LEU A 267 -13.75 -7.77 3.47
N ILE A 268 -12.70 -8.37 4.04
CA ILE A 268 -12.82 -9.09 5.33
C ILE A 268 -13.19 -8.11 6.44
N LEU A 269 -12.53 -6.96 6.54
CA LEU A 269 -12.88 -5.96 7.54
C LEU A 269 -14.28 -5.36 7.32
N ALA A 270 -14.68 -5.16 6.06
CA ALA A 270 -16.04 -4.76 5.71
C ALA A 270 -17.07 -5.79 6.20
N ALA A 271 -16.79 -7.08 6.01
CA ALA A 271 -17.61 -8.17 6.50
C ALA A 271 -17.70 -8.23 8.02
N LEU A 272 -16.62 -7.90 8.75
CA LEU A 272 -16.64 -7.78 10.21
C LEU A 272 -17.49 -6.61 10.71
N ALA A 273 -17.55 -5.52 9.94
CA ALA A 273 -18.35 -4.34 10.27
C ALA A 273 -19.83 -4.47 9.85
N ALA A 274 -20.16 -5.44 9.00
CA ALA A 274 -21.48 -5.57 8.40
C ALA A 274 -22.51 -6.25 9.31
N GLU A 275 -23.78 -5.87 9.15
CA GLU A 275 -24.90 -6.58 9.76
C GLU A 275 -25.18 -7.89 9.01
N GLY A 276 -25.20 -9.01 9.72
CA GLY A 276 -25.50 -10.33 9.18
C GLY A 276 -24.26 -11.13 8.77
N LYS A 277 -24.46 -12.20 7.99
CA LYS A 277 -23.40 -13.14 7.61
C LYS A 277 -22.84 -12.80 6.23
N SER A 278 -21.52 -12.69 6.13
CA SER A 278 -20.80 -12.62 4.85
C SER A 278 -20.13 -13.94 4.53
N GLU A 279 -19.98 -14.24 3.23
CA GLU A 279 -19.21 -15.37 2.73
C GLU A 279 -18.23 -14.86 1.68
N LEU A 280 -16.93 -15.05 1.89
CA LEU A 280 -15.89 -14.53 1.02
C LEU A 280 -15.16 -15.70 0.35
N VAL A 281 -14.99 -15.61 -0.97
CA VAL A 281 -14.23 -16.56 -1.78
C VAL A 281 -12.95 -15.89 -2.28
N GLY A 282 -11.84 -16.63 -2.34
CA GLY A 282 -10.54 -16.10 -2.76
C GLY A 282 -9.61 -15.71 -1.60
N PHE A 283 -9.76 -16.35 -0.43
CA PHE A 283 -8.97 -16.03 0.77
C PHE A 283 -7.45 -16.23 0.58
N GLU A 284 -7.06 -17.14 -0.33
CA GLU A 284 -5.68 -17.40 -0.73
C GLU A 284 -4.94 -16.15 -1.26
N ASN A 285 -5.67 -15.14 -1.73
CA ASN A 285 -5.06 -13.86 -2.12
C ASN A 285 -4.57 -13.06 -0.92
N VAL A 286 -5.21 -13.19 0.24
CA VAL A 286 -4.88 -12.46 1.48
C VAL A 286 -3.66 -13.08 2.17
N THR A 287 -3.56 -14.40 2.15
CA THR A 287 -2.43 -15.14 2.77
C THR A 287 -1.08 -14.83 2.11
N ARG A 288 -1.06 -14.18 0.94
CA ARG A 288 0.18 -13.72 0.28
C ARG A 288 0.88 -12.57 0.99
N GLY A 289 0.18 -11.83 1.85
CA GLY A 289 0.74 -10.65 2.52
C GLY A 289 0.19 -10.38 3.91
N TYR A 290 -0.50 -11.35 4.51
CA TYR A 290 -0.88 -11.33 5.92
C TYR A 290 -0.63 -12.71 6.52
N GLU A 291 0.34 -12.78 7.43
CA GLU A 291 0.63 -13.99 8.20
C GLU A 291 -0.42 -14.18 9.29
N ASP A 292 -0.93 -15.41 9.41
CA ASP A 292 -1.89 -15.84 10.44
C ASP A 292 -3.10 -14.91 10.62
N PHE A 293 -3.51 -14.23 9.55
CA PHE A 293 -4.56 -13.21 9.58
C PHE A 293 -5.85 -13.71 10.24
N ALA A 294 -6.22 -14.94 9.89
CA ALA A 294 -7.36 -15.65 10.43
C ALA A 294 -7.30 -15.83 11.94
N GLU A 295 -6.16 -16.29 12.44
CA GLU A 295 -5.94 -16.59 13.85
C GLU A 295 -5.86 -15.29 14.66
N LYS A 296 -5.11 -14.29 14.17
CA LYS A 296 -5.04 -12.96 14.78
C LYS A 296 -6.43 -12.35 14.94
N LEU A 297 -7.27 -12.37 13.91
CA LEU A 297 -8.66 -11.88 14.01
C LEU A 297 -9.50 -12.66 15.04
N LYS A 298 -9.40 -13.99 15.08
CA LYS A 298 -10.11 -14.81 16.09
C LYS A 298 -9.66 -14.47 17.50
N ASN A 299 -8.36 -14.29 17.72
CA ASN A 299 -7.78 -13.91 19.00
C ASN A 299 -8.24 -12.51 19.46
N LEU A 300 -8.57 -11.64 18.51
CA LEU A 300 -9.22 -10.34 18.77
C LEU A 300 -10.74 -10.43 19.00
N GLY A 301 -11.32 -11.63 18.99
CA GLY A 301 -12.74 -11.88 19.25
C GLY A 301 -13.63 -11.84 18.01
N ALA A 302 -13.07 -11.81 16.79
CA ALA A 302 -13.86 -11.85 15.57
C ALA A 302 -14.58 -13.20 15.40
N ALA A 303 -15.88 -13.15 15.08
CA ALA A 303 -16.69 -14.32 14.78
C ALA A 303 -16.45 -14.78 13.32
N VAL A 304 -15.29 -15.36 13.05
CA VAL A 304 -14.86 -15.80 11.71
C VAL A 304 -14.55 -17.30 11.66
N SER A 305 -14.99 -17.93 10.57
CA SER A 305 -14.63 -19.31 10.23
C SER A 305 -13.88 -19.31 8.91
N PHE A 306 -12.71 -19.91 8.89
CA PHE A 306 -11.92 -20.10 7.67
C PHE A 306 -12.03 -21.56 7.22
N PRO A 307 -12.02 -21.83 5.91
CA PRO A 307 -11.95 -23.20 5.42
C PRO A 307 -10.70 -23.88 6.00
N VAL A 308 -10.90 -25.12 6.46
CA VAL A 308 -9.84 -26.02 6.93
C VAL A 308 -9.04 -26.53 5.74
#